data_AF-A0A9D5Q6Y3-F1
#
_entry.id   AF-A0A9D5Q6Y3-F1
#
_cell.length_a   1.000
_cell.length_b   1.000
_cell.length_c   1.000
_cell.angle_alpha   90.00
_cell.angle_beta   90.00
_cell.angle_gamma   90.00
#
_symmetry.space_group_name_H-M   'P 1'
#
loop_
_entity.id
_entity.type
_entity.pdbx_description
1 polymer ?
#
loop_
_entity_poly.entity_id
_entity_poly.type
_entity_poly.pdbx_seq_one_letter_code
_entity_poly.pdbx_strand_id
1 'polypeptide(L)'
;MTIRERLLATLYWNEPDQVPLTVYDWMLNRGMRERHVRNLGVGLIYRPAPYHVEYRNVDVTHTEYWEQGKRLIRNTFSTPVGDIWEILEPDVTGYYNVNSWIKAFLIKTPDDYRVMEYIWKHLVFHDNASRIQTLIRQVGEDGLVYSRIAKSPIQEILYRMVGLERFSFDCYDHPDLLESLHDLMLRRYEEIYEFAVAAPVEILVLGDNITSEVVGKARYRKYLKPVYHRIHELLRGTDKKLAVHMDGNLHS
;
A
#
# COMPACT_ATOMS: atom_id res chain seq x y z
N MET A 1 -29.19 -12.45 0.38
CA MET A 1 -28.32 -11.31 0.70
C MET A 1 -27.68 -10.77 -0.58
N THR A 2 -27.43 -9.47 -0.69
CA THR A 2 -26.58 -8.90 -1.75
C THR A 2 -25.14 -9.38 -1.57
N ILE A 3 -24.30 -9.26 -2.61
CA ILE A 3 -22.88 -9.64 -2.46
C ILE A 3 -22.18 -8.75 -1.42
N ARG A 4 -22.56 -7.46 -1.33
CA ARG A 4 -22.13 -6.55 -0.27
C ARG A 4 -22.48 -7.06 1.13
N GLU A 5 -23.74 -7.42 1.36
CA GLU A 5 -24.22 -7.96 2.64
C GLU A 5 -23.46 -9.23 3.05
N ARG A 6 -23.20 -10.16 2.11
CA ARG A 6 -22.42 -11.38 2.38
C ARG A 6 -20.99 -11.08 2.77
N LEU A 7 -20.36 -10.10 2.09
CA LEU A 7 -19.00 -9.69 2.39
C LEU A 7 -18.89 -9.07 3.78
N LEU A 8 -19.80 -8.16 4.13
CA LEU A 8 -19.84 -7.56 5.46
C LEU A 8 -20.16 -8.61 6.52
N ALA A 9 -21.10 -9.53 6.28
CA ALA A 9 -21.35 -10.63 7.20
C ALA A 9 -20.06 -11.43 7.47
N THR A 10 -19.34 -11.83 6.42
CA THR A 10 -18.09 -12.60 6.53
C THR A 10 -17.00 -11.82 7.29
N LEU A 11 -16.77 -10.55 6.94
CA LEU A 11 -15.73 -9.71 7.55
C LEU A 11 -16.02 -9.35 9.01
N TYR A 12 -17.28 -9.43 9.42
CA TYR A 12 -17.73 -9.19 10.80
C TYR A 12 -18.04 -10.50 11.55
N TRP A 13 -17.59 -11.65 11.04
CA TRP A 13 -17.75 -12.96 11.67
C TRP A 13 -19.21 -13.42 11.87
N ASN A 14 -20.11 -12.92 11.03
CA ASN A 14 -21.48 -13.41 10.92
C ASN A 14 -21.58 -14.47 9.81
N GLU A 15 -22.62 -15.29 9.85
CA GLU A 15 -22.87 -16.33 8.85
C GLU A 15 -23.58 -15.72 7.61
N PRO A 16 -22.96 -15.73 6.41
CA PRO A 16 -23.63 -15.36 5.18
C PRO A 16 -24.49 -16.53 4.65
N ASP A 17 -25.54 -16.23 3.87
CA ASP A 17 -26.34 -17.24 3.15
C ASP A 17 -25.55 -18.04 2.11
N GLN A 18 -24.37 -17.54 1.70
CA GLN A 18 -23.41 -18.20 0.83
C GLN A 18 -22.01 -17.59 1.02
N VAL A 19 -20.94 -18.39 0.89
CA VAL A 19 -19.56 -17.89 0.88
C VAL A 19 -19.37 -16.90 -0.28
N PRO A 20 -19.05 -15.62 -0.01
CA PRO A 20 -18.87 -14.63 -1.07
C PRO A 20 -17.54 -14.87 -1.81
N LEU A 21 -17.57 -14.73 -3.14
CA LEU A 21 -16.37 -14.71 -3.98
C LEU A 21 -16.13 -13.29 -4.48
N THR A 22 -14.88 -12.84 -4.45
CA THR A 22 -14.51 -11.48 -4.85
C THR A 22 -13.36 -11.44 -5.82
N VAL A 23 -13.27 -10.33 -6.55
CA VAL A 23 -12.16 -10.01 -7.44
C VAL A 23 -11.78 -8.53 -7.27
N TYR A 24 -10.49 -8.23 -7.39
CA TYR A 24 -10.05 -6.83 -7.44
C TYR A 24 -10.50 -6.18 -8.75
N ASP A 25 -10.88 -4.91 -8.70
CA ASP A 25 -11.46 -4.20 -9.84
C ASP A 25 -10.57 -4.20 -11.09
N TRP A 26 -9.25 -4.15 -10.91
CA TRP A 26 -8.29 -4.17 -12.02
C TRP A 26 -8.02 -5.55 -12.63
N MET A 27 -8.43 -6.64 -11.96
CA MET A 27 -8.22 -8.01 -12.48
C MET A 27 -9.31 -8.43 -13.46
N LEU A 28 -10.39 -7.64 -13.57
CA LEU A 28 -11.56 -7.99 -14.35
C LEU A 28 -11.84 -6.95 -15.45
N ASN A 29 -11.12 -7.08 -16.57
CA ASN A 29 -11.30 -6.21 -17.73
C ASN A 29 -12.74 -6.25 -18.25
N ARG A 30 -13.34 -5.07 -18.48
CA ARG A 30 -14.71 -4.91 -18.98
C ARG A 30 -14.94 -5.73 -20.24
N GLY A 31 -16.02 -6.51 -20.27
CA GLY A 31 -16.34 -7.36 -21.41
C GLY A 31 -17.33 -8.47 -21.07
N MET A 32 -17.42 -9.47 -21.95
CA MET A 32 -18.33 -10.61 -21.75
C MET A 32 -17.97 -11.42 -20.50
N ARG A 33 -16.68 -11.72 -20.29
CA ARG A 33 -16.20 -12.53 -19.15
C ARG A 33 -16.46 -11.85 -17.82
N GLU A 34 -16.15 -10.55 -17.74
CA GLU A 34 -16.41 -9.72 -16.56
C GLU A 34 -17.88 -9.76 -16.17
N ARG A 35 -18.77 -9.47 -17.12
CA ARG A 35 -20.21 -9.52 -16.90
C ARG A 35 -20.70 -10.91 -16.51
N HIS A 36 -20.17 -11.96 -17.13
CA HIS A 36 -20.54 -13.33 -16.82
C HIS A 36 -20.22 -13.70 -15.36
N VAL A 37 -19.00 -13.43 -14.90
CA VAL A 37 -18.64 -13.75 -13.50
C VAL A 37 -19.39 -12.88 -12.49
N ARG A 38 -19.68 -11.62 -12.83
CA ARG A 38 -20.52 -10.76 -11.99
C ARG A 38 -21.96 -11.27 -11.89
N ASN A 39 -22.53 -11.74 -13.00
CA ASN A 39 -23.85 -12.37 -13.01
C ASN A 39 -23.89 -13.68 -12.20
N LEU A 40 -22.74 -14.35 -12.02
CA LEU A 40 -22.59 -15.50 -11.12
C LEU A 40 -22.45 -15.09 -9.64
N GLY A 41 -22.44 -13.79 -9.33
CA GLY A 41 -22.39 -13.27 -7.96
C GLY A 41 -21.00 -12.90 -7.46
N VAL A 42 -19.98 -12.78 -8.33
CA VAL A 42 -18.65 -12.30 -7.92
C VAL A 42 -18.70 -10.81 -7.59
N GLY A 43 -18.27 -10.46 -6.39
CA GLY A 43 -18.23 -9.08 -5.89
C GLY A 43 -16.95 -8.35 -6.27
N LEU A 44 -17.07 -7.03 -6.49
CA LEU A 44 -15.94 -6.16 -6.81
C LEU A 44 -15.31 -5.58 -5.55
N ILE A 45 -13.98 -5.61 -5.47
CA ILE A 45 -13.22 -5.00 -4.38
C ILE A 45 -12.38 -3.84 -4.92
N TYR A 46 -12.75 -2.64 -4.52
CA TYR A 46 -11.99 -1.41 -4.77
C TYR A 46 -11.19 -1.05 -3.52
N ARG A 47 -9.97 -0.56 -3.71
CA ARG A 47 -9.04 -0.27 -2.61
C ARG A 47 -8.30 1.07 -2.79
N PRO A 48 -9.02 2.20 -2.93
CA PRO A 48 -8.39 3.51 -2.98
C PRO A 48 -7.58 3.80 -1.70
N ALA A 49 -6.50 4.56 -1.85
CA ALA A 49 -5.83 5.16 -0.70
C ALA A 49 -6.70 6.28 -0.09
N PRO A 50 -6.65 6.50 1.24
CA PRO A 50 -7.42 7.57 1.89
C PRO A 50 -6.85 8.96 1.63
N TYR A 51 -5.70 9.05 0.97
CA TYR A 51 -5.02 10.31 0.68
C TYR A 51 -4.45 10.32 -0.74
N HIS A 52 -4.08 11.51 -1.20
CA HIS A 52 -3.15 11.70 -2.32
C HIS A 52 -1.97 12.56 -1.87
N VAL A 53 -0.88 12.51 -2.63
CA VAL A 53 0.41 13.11 -2.25
C VAL A 53 0.77 14.23 -3.22
N GLU A 54 1.11 15.38 -2.67
CA GLU A 54 1.77 16.48 -3.37
C GLU A 54 3.25 16.51 -2.95
N TYR A 55 4.14 16.60 -3.92
CA TYR A 55 5.57 16.80 -3.69
C TYR A 55 5.88 18.31 -3.71
N ARG A 56 6.42 18.85 -2.62
CA ARG A 56 6.90 20.24 -2.57
C ARG A 56 8.41 20.28 -2.58
N ASN A 57 9.00 21.25 -3.29
CA ASN A 57 10.46 21.41 -3.39
C ASN A 57 11.20 20.14 -3.86
N VAL A 58 10.51 19.28 -4.61
CA VAL A 58 11.04 18.05 -5.20
C VAL A 58 10.57 18.03 -6.64
N ASP A 59 11.51 18.05 -7.58
CA ASP A 59 11.21 17.94 -8.99
C ASP A 59 11.12 16.46 -9.37
N VAL A 60 9.95 16.03 -9.81
CA VAL A 60 9.70 14.64 -10.21
C VAL A 60 9.63 14.54 -11.73
N THR A 61 10.56 13.79 -12.31
CA THR A 61 10.59 13.53 -13.76
C THR A 61 10.30 12.07 -14.04
N HIS A 62 9.40 11.82 -15.01
CA HIS A 62 9.02 10.50 -15.49
C HIS A 62 9.51 10.32 -16.93
N THR A 63 10.39 9.35 -17.14
CA THR A 63 10.91 9.02 -18.47
C THR A 63 10.59 7.58 -18.82
N GLU A 64 9.81 7.38 -19.88
CA GLU A 64 9.58 6.05 -20.45
C GLU A 64 10.59 5.76 -21.56
N TYR A 65 11.14 4.55 -21.57
CA TYR A 65 12.09 4.11 -22.59
C TYR A 65 12.02 2.59 -22.80
N TRP A 66 12.68 2.12 -23.86
CA TRP A 66 12.77 0.70 -24.19
C TRP A 66 14.21 0.24 -24.11
N GLU A 67 14.43 -0.89 -23.43
CA GLU A 67 15.74 -1.53 -23.31
C GLU A 67 15.57 -3.04 -23.51
N GLN A 68 16.34 -3.64 -24.43
CA GLN A 68 16.28 -5.08 -24.72
C GLN A 68 14.84 -5.60 -24.99
N GLY A 69 14.00 -4.80 -25.66
CA GLY A 69 12.62 -5.17 -25.97
C GLY A 69 11.65 -5.09 -24.79
N LYS A 70 12.07 -4.53 -23.65
CA LYS A 70 11.23 -4.30 -22.47
C LYS A 70 10.93 -2.82 -22.30
N ARG A 71 9.68 -2.48 -21.98
CA ARG A 71 9.28 -1.12 -21.59
C ARG A 71 9.73 -0.88 -20.16
N LEU A 72 10.45 0.22 -19.93
CA LEU A 72 10.92 0.64 -18.62
C LEU A 72 10.47 2.09 -18.35
N ILE A 73 10.26 2.39 -17.08
CA ILE A 73 9.92 3.73 -16.59
C ILE A 73 10.97 4.11 -15.56
N ARG A 74 11.66 5.23 -15.78
CA ARG A 74 12.55 5.84 -14.80
C ARG A 74 11.84 7.01 -14.15
N ASN A 75 11.71 6.96 -12.83
CA ASN A 75 11.26 8.08 -12.01
C ASN A 75 12.49 8.68 -11.33
N THR A 76 12.74 9.97 -11.55
CA THR A 76 13.83 10.71 -10.91
C THR A 76 13.23 11.76 -9.98
N PHE A 77 13.71 11.81 -8.75
CA PHE A 77 13.34 12.78 -7.72
C PHE A 77 14.56 13.66 -7.46
N SER A 78 14.48 14.92 -7.89
CA SER A 78 15.54 15.90 -7.71
C SER A 78 15.22 16.83 -6.56
N THR A 79 16.19 17.00 -5.66
CA THR A 79 16.04 17.81 -4.44
C THR A 79 17.28 18.68 -4.22
N PRO A 80 17.20 19.75 -3.41
CA PRO A 80 18.38 20.54 -3.03
C PRO A 80 19.48 19.76 -2.31
N VAL A 81 19.17 18.57 -1.78
CA VAL A 81 20.13 17.72 -1.07
C VAL A 81 20.67 16.58 -1.93
N GLY A 82 20.22 16.43 -3.18
CA GLY A 82 20.67 15.38 -4.09
C GLY A 82 19.52 14.74 -4.85
N ASP A 83 19.87 13.80 -5.73
CA ASP A 83 18.93 13.13 -6.62
C ASP A 83 18.86 11.63 -6.31
N ILE A 84 17.66 11.09 -6.29
CA ILE A 84 17.44 9.63 -6.28
C ILE A 84 16.52 9.24 -7.42
N TRP A 85 16.56 7.98 -7.81
CA TRP A 85 15.75 7.50 -8.93
C TRP A 85 15.41 6.02 -8.77
N GLU A 86 14.31 5.58 -9.38
CA GLU A 86 13.96 4.17 -9.50
C GLU A 86 13.77 3.81 -10.98
N ILE A 87 13.88 2.51 -11.28
CA ILE A 87 13.48 1.95 -12.57
C ILE A 87 12.38 0.93 -12.31
N LEU A 88 11.28 1.07 -13.04
CA LEU A 88 10.13 0.20 -13.00
C LEU A 88 9.97 -0.49 -14.35
N GLU A 89 9.76 -1.80 -14.37
CA GLU A 89 9.32 -2.59 -15.52
C GLU A 89 7.81 -2.84 -15.35
N PRO A 90 6.93 -2.14 -16.08
CA PRO A 90 5.49 -2.34 -15.98
C PRO A 90 5.11 -3.77 -16.36
N ASP A 91 4.17 -4.37 -15.62
CA ASP A 91 3.61 -5.67 -15.99
C ASP A 91 2.83 -5.56 -17.31
N VAL A 92 3.42 -6.12 -18.38
CA VAL A 92 2.88 -6.16 -19.73
C VAL A 92 1.73 -7.15 -19.91
N THR A 93 1.49 -8.05 -18.95
CA THR A 93 0.38 -9.03 -19.05
C THR A 93 -0.99 -8.40 -18.77
N GLY A 94 -1.02 -7.20 -18.18
CA GLY A 94 -2.24 -6.52 -17.76
C GLY A 94 -2.98 -7.24 -16.62
N TYR A 95 -2.45 -8.35 -16.11
CA TYR A 95 -3.08 -9.15 -15.05
C TYR A 95 -2.98 -8.45 -13.70
N TYR A 96 -1.85 -7.77 -13.46
CA TYR A 96 -1.69 -6.99 -12.24
C TYR A 96 -1.97 -5.51 -12.41
N ASN A 97 -1.84 -4.90 -13.61
CA ASN A 97 -2.17 -3.50 -14.00
C ASN A 97 -1.78 -2.34 -13.03
N VAL A 98 -1.20 -2.66 -11.88
CA VAL A 98 -0.86 -1.80 -10.74
C VAL A 98 0.47 -2.20 -10.09
N ASN A 99 1.10 -3.31 -10.52
CA ASN A 99 2.37 -3.79 -9.98
C ASN A 99 3.46 -3.73 -11.06
N SER A 100 4.26 -2.66 -11.04
CA SER A 100 5.51 -2.63 -11.80
C SER A 100 6.61 -3.34 -11.01
N TRP A 101 7.40 -4.15 -11.70
CA TRP A 101 8.61 -4.76 -11.14
C TRP A 101 9.67 -3.69 -10.91
N ILE A 102 10.18 -3.57 -9.69
CA ILE A 102 11.27 -2.62 -9.39
C ILE A 102 12.57 -3.25 -9.89
N LYS A 103 13.19 -2.62 -10.89
CA LYS A 103 14.49 -2.99 -11.45
C LYS A 103 15.64 -2.28 -10.76
N ALA A 104 15.38 -1.08 -10.25
CA ALA A 104 16.31 -0.33 -9.41
C ALA A 104 15.53 0.43 -8.35
N PHE A 105 15.94 0.27 -7.09
CA PHE A 105 15.34 0.90 -5.93
C PHE A 105 15.79 2.35 -5.77
N LEU A 106 15.02 3.15 -5.02
CA LEU A 106 15.30 4.58 -4.79
C LEU A 106 16.62 4.78 -4.03
N ILE A 107 16.81 4.03 -2.95
CA ILE A 107 18.00 4.05 -2.09
C ILE A 107 18.97 2.95 -2.54
N LYS A 108 20.15 3.36 -3.00
CA LYS A 108 21.22 2.47 -3.47
C LYS A 108 22.49 2.62 -2.64
N THR A 109 22.66 3.77 -1.99
CA THR A 109 23.80 4.16 -1.16
C THR A 109 23.32 4.73 0.18
N PRO A 110 24.17 4.80 1.23
CA PRO A 110 23.80 5.43 2.50
C PRO A 110 23.36 6.90 2.34
N ASP A 111 24.00 7.64 1.43
CA ASP A 111 23.69 9.06 1.19
C ASP A 111 22.27 9.28 0.64
N ASP A 112 21.69 8.28 -0.02
CA ASP A 112 20.33 8.36 -0.58
C ASP A 112 19.26 8.44 0.52
N TYR A 113 19.54 7.97 1.74
CA TYR A 113 18.62 8.13 2.88
C TYR A 113 18.36 9.61 3.19
N ARG A 114 19.39 10.46 3.08
CA ARG A 114 19.26 11.91 3.29
C ARG A 114 18.30 12.54 2.29
N VAL A 115 18.35 12.10 1.02
CA VAL A 115 17.44 12.56 -0.04
C VAL A 115 16.02 12.05 0.22
N MET A 116 15.87 10.77 0.59
CA MET A 116 14.57 10.19 0.90
C MET A 116 13.90 10.88 2.10
N GLU A 117 14.65 11.17 3.17
CA GLU A 117 14.13 11.94 4.30
C GLU A 117 13.71 13.35 3.89
N TYR A 118 14.47 14.02 3.02
CA TYR A 118 14.09 15.33 2.51
C TYR A 118 12.75 15.25 1.80
N ILE A 119 12.57 14.25 0.93
CA ILE A 119 11.30 14.03 0.23
C ILE A 119 10.16 13.86 1.25
N TRP A 120 10.29 12.97 2.23
CA TRP A 120 9.25 12.72 3.25
C TRP A 120 8.89 13.96 4.09
N LYS A 121 9.88 14.81 4.40
CA LYS A 121 9.66 16.09 5.10
C LYS A 121 8.87 17.10 4.27
N HIS A 122 8.87 16.97 2.94
CA HIS A 122 8.22 17.91 2.03
C HIS A 122 7.03 17.31 1.26
N LEU A 123 6.60 16.10 1.60
CA LEU A 123 5.32 15.57 1.14
C LEU A 123 4.18 16.31 1.83
N VAL A 124 3.14 16.65 1.08
CA VAL A 124 1.87 17.12 1.64
C VAL A 124 0.80 16.10 1.31
N PHE A 125 0.12 15.62 2.36
CA PHE A 125 -0.98 14.66 2.23
C PHE A 125 -2.31 15.41 2.17
N HIS A 126 -3.13 15.03 1.22
CA HIS A 126 -4.45 15.60 1.01
C HIS A 126 -5.50 14.50 1.12
N ASP A 127 -6.63 14.80 1.77
CA ASP A 127 -7.77 13.87 1.88
C ASP A 127 -8.27 13.39 0.51
N ASN A 128 -8.77 12.16 0.47
CA ASN A 128 -9.35 11.52 -0.72
C ASN A 128 -10.80 11.04 -0.47
N ALA A 129 -11.46 11.47 0.61
CA ALA A 129 -12.79 11.00 0.99
C ALA A 129 -13.85 11.22 -0.11
N SER A 130 -13.81 12.34 -0.83
CA SER A 130 -14.78 12.65 -1.90
C SER A 130 -14.73 11.63 -3.05
N ARG A 131 -13.52 11.20 -3.43
CA ARG A 131 -13.31 10.13 -4.42
C ARG A 131 -13.80 8.79 -3.88
N ILE A 132 -13.52 8.48 -2.62
CA ILE A 132 -13.99 7.25 -1.96
C ILE A 132 -15.52 7.19 -1.94
N GLN A 133 -16.20 8.27 -1.55
CA GLN A 133 -17.67 8.34 -1.58
C GLN A 133 -18.23 8.13 -2.99
N THR A 134 -17.56 8.68 -4.00
CA THR A 134 -17.97 8.49 -5.39
C THR A 134 -17.83 7.03 -5.80
N LEU A 135 -16.72 6.38 -5.44
CA LEU A 135 -16.51 4.94 -5.68
C LEU A 135 -17.57 4.10 -4.96
N ILE A 136 -17.89 4.40 -3.70
CA ILE A 136 -18.93 3.70 -2.95
C ILE A 136 -20.27 3.76 -3.69
N ARG A 137 -20.68 4.95 -4.17
CA ARG A 137 -21.91 5.10 -4.96
C ARG A 137 -21.88 4.34 -6.29
N GLN A 138 -20.72 4.29 -6.94
CA GLN A 138 -20.55 3.57 -8.22
C GLN A 138 -20.58 2.05 -8.05
N VAL A 139 -20.02 1.54 -6.95
CA VAL A 139 -20.01 0.10 -6.64
C VAL A 139 -21.37 -0.36 -6.13
N GLY A 140 -22.03 0.44 -5.28
CA GLY A 140 -23.32 0.10 -4.70
C GLY A 140 -23.29 -1.26 -4.01
N GLU A 141 -24.26 -2.11 -4.35
CA GLU A 141 -24.44 -3.46 -3.79
C GLU A 141 -23.59 -4.54 -4.48
N ASP A 142 -22.86 -4.20 -5.55
CA ASP A 142 -22.07 -5.14 -6.34
C ASP A 142 -20.69 -5.45 -5.73
N GLY A 143 -20.39 -4.92 -4.54
CA GLY A 143 -19.11 -5.15 -3.89
C GLY A 143 -18.83 -4.25 -2.69
N LEU A 144 -17.55 -4.11 -2.37
CA LEU A 144 -17.06 -3.28 -1.28
C LEU A 144 -15.93 -2.35 -1.72
N VAL A 145 -15.88 -1.19 -1.07
CA VAL A 145 -14.77 -0.26 -1.15
C VAL A 145 -14.04 -0.32 0.19
N TYR A 146 -12.81 -0.78 0.18
CA TYR A 146 -11.91 -0.68 1.33
C TYR A 146 -11.08 0.60 1.21
N SER A 147 -10.52 1.05 2.33
CA SER A 147 -9.44 2.04 2.29
C SER A 147 -8.10 1.33 2.46
N ARG A 148 -7.25 1.39 1.44
CA ARG A 148 -5.90 0.82 1.51
C ARG A 148 -4.96 1.84 2.11
N ILE A 149 -4.59 1.59 3.35
CA ILE A 149 -3.49 2.30 4.00
C ILE A 149 -2.18 1.82 3.36
N ALA A 150 -1.18 2.70 3.30
CA ALA A 150 0.19 2.34 2.91
C ALA A 150 0.71 1.12 3.71
N LYS A 151 1.83 0.53 3.30
CA LYS A 151 2.50 -0.44 4.19
C LYS A 151 2.97 0.27 5.45
N SER A 152 3.19 -0.43 6.54
CA SER A 152 3.92 0.11 7.68
C SER A 152 5.27 0.70 7.24
N PRO A 153 5.81 1.71 7.93
CA PRO A 153 6.99 2.42 7.47
C PRO A 153 8.18 1.52 7.12
N ILE A 154 8.48 0.52 7.96
CA ILE A 154 9.59 -0.41 7.70
C ILE A 154 9.35 -1.26 6.45
N GLN A 155 8.10 -1.58 6.15
CA GLN A 155 7.71 -2.39 4.99
C GLN A 155 7.73 -1.56 3.71
N GLU A 156 7.38 -0.27 3.77
CA GLU A 156 7.62 0.64 2.64
C GLU A 156 9.13 0.80 2.36
N ILE A 157 9.94 1.00 3.39
CA ILE A 157 11.40 1.10 3.25
C ILE A 157 11.95 -0.17 2.58
N LEU A 158 11.61 -1.35 3.12
CA LEU A 158 12.04 -2.64 2.60
C LEU A 158 11.59 -2.87 1.14
N TYR A 159 10.29 -2.75 0.84
CA TYR A 159 9.72 -3.21 -0.42
C TYR A 159 9.70 -2.17 -1.54
N ARG A 160 9.71 -0.87 -1.22
CA ARG A 160 9.61 0.20 -2.22
C ARG A 160 10.87 1.03 -2.34
N MET A 161 11.61 1.22 -1.25
CA MET A 161 12.71 2.20 -1.23
C MET A 161 14.09 1.57 -1.39
N VAL A 162 14.34 0.44 -0.72
CA VAL A 162 15.70 -0.11 -0.54
C VAL A 162 15.87 -1.49 -1.20
N GLY A 163 14.85 -2.33 -1.14
CA GLY A 163 14.92 -3.73 -1.57
C GLY A 163 15.56 -4.64 -0.52
N LEU A 164 15.30 -5.95 -0.62
CA LEU A 164 15.66 -6.93 0.41
C LEU A 164 17.17 -7.01 0.70
N GLU A 165 18.00 -7.05 -0.34
CA GLU A 165 19.45 -7.20 -0.21
C GLU A 165 20.07 -6.02 0.55
N ARG A 166 19.86 -4.81 0.04
CA ARG A 166 20.36 -3.58 0.64
C ARG A 166 19.76 -3.34 2.03
N PHE A 167 18.47 -3.62 2.23
CA PHE A 167 17.84 -3.55 3.56
C PHE A 167 18.53 -4.48 4.56
N SER A 168 18.98 -5.65 4.12
CA SER A 168 19.68 -6.61 4.98
C SER A 168 21.05 -6.10 5.41
N PHE A 169 21.80 -5.46 4.51
CA PHE A 169 23.06 -4.78 4.82
C PHE A 169 22.84 -3.57 5.73
N ASP A 170 21.91 -2.68 5.37
CA ASP A 170 21.65 -1.45 6.14
C ASP A 170 21.14 -1.75 7.56
N CYS A 171 20.42 -2.85 7.78
CA CYS A 171 20.06 -3.29 9.13
C CYS A 171 21.27 -3.53 10.06
N TYR A 172 22.45 -3.79 9.50
CA TYR A 172 23.67 -4.07 10.25
C TYR A 172 24.69 -2.92 10.15
N ASP A 173 24.95 -2.43 8.94
CA ASP A 173 25.99 -1.43 8.68
C ASP A 173 25.52 0.01 8.94
N HIS A 174 24.22 0.29 8.74
CA HIS A 174 23.63 1.63 8.82
C HIS A 174 22.27 1.66 9.54
N PRO A 175 22.13 1.02 10.73
CA PRO A 175 20.84 0.91 11.41
C PRO A 175 20.28 2.28 11.81
N ASP A 176 21.14 3.25 12.08
CA ASP A 176 20.79 4.64 12.41
C ASP A 176 20.08 5.36 11.26
N LEU A 177 20.54 5.17 10.01
CA LEU A 177 19.89 5.76 8.84
C LEU A 177 18.50 5.18 8.59
N LEU A 178 18.38 3.86 8.73
CA LEU A 178 17.11 3.15 8.59
C LEU A 178 16.13 3.54 9.70
N GLU A 179 16.59 3.64 10.94
CA GLU A 179 15.79 4.07 12.08
C GLU A 179 15.33 5.53 11.93
N SER A 180 16.22 6.44 11.51
CA SER A 180 15.88 7.84 11.29
C SER A 180 14.76 8.01 10.25
N LEU A 181 14.89 7.33 9.10
CA LEU A 181 13.86 7.34 8.07
C LEU A 181 12.56 6.68 8.54
N HIS A 182 12.64 5.53 9.21
CA HIS A 182 11.48 4.85 9.78
C HIS A 182 10.70 5.76 10.74
N ASP A 183 11.40 6.42 11.67
CA ASP A 183 10.77 7.25 12.69
C ASP A 183 10.19 8.54 12.12
N LEU A 184 10.83 9.12 11.10
CA LEU A 184 10.26 10.21 10.32
C LEU A 184 8.94 9.79 9.67
N MET A 185 8.95 8.66 8.97
CA MET A 185 7.75 8.12 8.32
C MET A 185 6.67 7.81 9.34
N LEU A 186 7.00 7.20 10.48
CA LEU A 186 6.04 6.88 11.53
C LEU A 186 5.32 8.15 12.04
N ARG A 187 6.04 9.26 12.22
CA ARG A 187 5.41 10.55 12.58
C ARG A 187 4.48 11.08 11.49
N ARG A 188 4.92 11.04 10.23
CA ARG A 188 4.12 11.50 9.07
C ARG A 188 2.89 10.62 8.82
N TYR A 189 2.94 9.34 9.21
CA TYR A 189 1.84 8.40 9.04
C TYR A 189 0.63 8.71 9.92
N GLU A 190 0.78 9.46 11.00
CA GLU A 190 -0.37 9.90 11.80
C GLU A 190 -1.37 10.71 10.95
N GLU A 191 -0.91 11.59 10.04
CA GLU A 191 -1.76 12.29 9.08
C GLU A 191 -2.50 11.31 8.15
N ILE A 192 -1.82 10.25 7.70
CA ILE A 192 -2.43 9.22 6.85
C ILE A 192 -3.50 8.44 7.64
N TYR A 193 -3.25 8.15 8.91
CA TYR A 193 -4.20 7.43 9.76
C TYR A 193 -5.43 8.27 10.07
N GLU A 194 -5.29 9.59 10.25
CA GLU A 194 -6.43 10.50 10.39
C GLU A 194 -7.36 10.42 9.17
N PHE A 195 -6.81 10.51 7.95
CA PHE A 195 -7.61 10.33 6.73
C PHE A 195 -8.22 8.93 6.63
N ALA A 196 -7.48 7.89 7.03
CA ALA A 196 -7.97 6.51 6.97
C ALA A 196 -9.15 6.27 7.92
N VAL A 197 -9.08 6.78 9.16
CA VAL A 197 -10.15 6.68 10.15
C VAL A 197 -11.38 7.48 9.71
N ALA A 198 -11.18 8.67 9.15
CA ALA A 198 -12.25 9.51 8.63
C ALA A 198 -12.90 8.97 7.34
N ALA A 199 -12.21 8.12 6.59
CA ALA A 199 -12.72 7.57 5.33
C ALA A 199 -14.05 6.82 5.54
N PRO A 200 -15.06 7.00 4.69
CA PRO A 200 -16.41 6.45 4.87
C PRO A 200 -16.50 4.98 4.42
N VAL A 201 -15.59 4.15 4.92
CA VAL A 201 -15.51 2.70 4.64
C VAL A 201 -15.62 1.88 5.92
N GLU A 202 -16.03 0.62 5.79
CA GLU A 202 -16.12 -0.33 6.90
C GLU A 202 -14.76 -0.98 7.21
N ILE A 203 -13.90 -1.15 6.21
CA ILE A 203 -12.64 -1.89 6.32
C ILE A 203 -11.47 -1.02 5.89
N LEU A 204 -10.46 -0.97 6.77
CA LEU A 204 -9.13 -0.46 6.47
C LEU A 204 -8.20 -1.64 6.20
N VAL A 205 -7.41 -1.56 5.13
CA VAL A 205 -6.46 -2.61 4.74
C VAL A 205 -5.06 -2.06 4.82
N LEU A 206 -4.22 -2.63 5.68
CA LEU A 206 -2.79 -2.36 5.70
C LEU A 206 -2.08 -3.34 4.76
N GLY A 207 -1.37 -2.80 3.77
CA GLY A 207 -0.82 -3.58 2.68
C GLY A 207 0.52 -4.27 2.96
N ASP A 208 0.87 -4.57 4.21
CA ASP A 208 2.16 -5.18 4.58
C ASP A 208 2.43 -6.50 3.86
N ASN A 209 3.69 -6.90 3.76
CA ASN A 209 4.13 -8.16 3.16
C ASN A 209 5.06 -8.87 4.16
N ILE A 210 4.44 -9.62 5.07
CA ILE A 210 5.16 -10.20 6.21
C ILE A 210 5.53 -11.65 5.92
N THR A 211 6.83 -11.94 6.01
CA THR A 211 7.38 -13.30 6.12
C THR A 211 8.34 -13.39 7.31
N SER A 212 8.39 -14.55 7.95
CA SER A 212 9.24 -14.81 9.11
C SER A 212 10.73 -14.72 8.81
N GLU A 213 11.13 -15.05 7.57
CA GLU A 213 12.54 -15.05 7.13
C GLU A 213 13.13 -13.64 7.02
N VAL A 214 12.30 -12.66 6.63
CA VAL A 214 12.76 -11.28 6.42
C VAL A 214 12.51 -10.43 7.66
N VAL A 215 11.29 -10.47 8.20
CA VAL A 215 10.92 -9.63 9.34
C VAL A 215 11.38 -10.31 10.62
N GLY A 216 10.98 -11.56 10.84
CA GLY A 216 11.21 -12.28 12.07
C GLY A 216 10.58 -11.60 13.30
N LYS A 217 10.58 -12.32 14.42
CA LYS A 217 9.91 -11.91 15.66
C LYS A 217 10.43 -10.59 16.23
N ALA A 218 11.74 -10.34 16.15
CA ALA A 218 12.36 -9.14 16.71
C ALA A 218 11.92 -7.86 15.97
N ARG A 219 12.02 -7.83 14.64
CA ARG A 219 11.59 -6.67 13.84
C ARG A 219 10.07 -6.53 13.83
N TYR A 220 9.33 -7.63 13.86
CA TYR A 220 7.86 -7.58 14.02
C TYR A 220 7.49 -6.83 15.31
N ARG A 221 8.09 -7.20 16.44
CA ARG A 221 7.83 -6.55 17.73
C ARG A 221 8.27 -5.09 17.76
N LYS A 222 9.40 -4.78 17.12
CA LYS A 222 9.97 -3.42 17.10
C LYS A 222 9.22 -2.47 16.18
N TYR A 223 8.90 -2.89 14.96
CA TYR A 223 8.41 -1.99 13.90
C TYR A 223 6.94 -2.20 13.54
N LEU A 224 6.45 -3.45 13.48
CA LEU A 224 5.11 -3.74 12.95
C LEU A 224 4.03 -3.72 14.04
N LYS A 225 4.26 -4.43 15.15
CA LYS A 225 3.32 -4.51 16.26
C LYS A 225 2.90 -3.13 16.79
N PRO A 226 3.80 -2.15 16.98
CA PRO A 226 3.40 -0.82 17.46
C PRO A 226 2.50 -0.09 16.47
N VAL A 227 2.76 -0.21 15.15
CA VAL A 227 1.92 0.37 14.10
C VAL A 227 0.51 -0.23 14.14
N TYR A 228 0.39 -1.56 14.24
CA TYR A 228 -0.92 -2.22 14.27
C TYR A 228 -1.69 -1.85 15.52
N HIS A 229 -1.00 -1.78 16.66
CA HIS A 229 -1.59 -1.34 17.91
C HIS A 229 -2.08 0.11 17.79
N ARG A 230 -1.27 1.02 17.25
CA ARG A 230 -1.66 2.43 17.07
C ARG A 230 -2.92 2.58 16.22
N ILE A 231 -2.99 1.91 15.07
CA ILE A 231 -4.19 1.96 14.21
C ILE A 231 -5.39 1.36 14.94
N HIS A 232 -5.22 0.23 15.64
CA HIS A 232 -6.30 -0.36 16.42
C HIS A 232 -6.83 0.59 17.51
N GLU A 233 -5.94 1.32 18.20
CA GLU A 233 -6.34 2.33 19.18
C GLU A 233 -7.15 3.47 18.53
N LEU A 234 -6.74 3.93 17.35
CA LEU A 234 -7.47 4.97 16.59
C LEU A 234 -8.86 4.51 16.12
N LEU A 235 -9.05 3.20 15.93
CA LEU A 235 -10.35 2.62 15.55
C LEU A 235 -11.23 2.27 16.76
N ARG A 236 -10.73 2.41 18.00
CA ARG A 236 -11.51 2.09 19.19
C ARG A 236 -12.78 2.95 19.27
N GLY A 237 -13.91 2.30 19.49
CA GLY A 237 -15.23 2.97 19.53
C GLY A 237 -15.85 3.21 18.15
N THR A 238 -15.16 2.81 17.08
CA THR A 238 -15.75 2.72 15.73
C THR A 238 -16.10 1.27 15.42
N ASP A 239 -17.02 1.06 14.47
CA ASP A 239 -17.32 -0.27 13.94
C ASP A 239 -16.37 -0.73 12.83
N LYS A 240 -15.33 0.06 12.51
CA LYS A 240 -14.40 -0.26 11.44
C LYS A 240 -13.49 -1.43 11.80
N LYS A 241 -13.11 -2.24 10.82
CA LYS A 241 -12.11 -3.31 10.99
C LYS A 241 -10.80 -2.97 10.31
N LEU A 242 -9.70 -3.40 10.92
CA LEU A 242 -8.38 -3.41 10.32
C LEU A 242 -8.07 -4.82 9.80
N ALA A 243 -7.82 -4.95 8.51
CA ALA A 243 -7.24 -6.13 7.88
C ALA A 243 -5.76 -5.84 7.58
N VAL A 244 -4.88 -6.80 7.88
CA VAL A 244 -3.45 -6.72 7.58
C VAL A 244 -3.10 -7.82 6.60
N HIS A 245 -2.50 -7.48 5.47
CA HIS A 245 -1.98 -8.48 4.54
C HIS A 245 -0.72 -9.13 5.13
N MET A 246 -0.67 -10.46 5.11
CA MET A 246 0.48 -11.24 5.55
C MET A 246 0.70 -12.41 4.58
N ASP A 247 1.93 -12.65 4.13
CA ASP A 247 2.22 -13.59 3.03
C ASP A 247 2.27 -15.07 3.47
N GLY A 248 1.99 -15.35 4.75
CA GLY A 248 1.61 -16.69 5.24
C GLY A 248 2.76 -17.52 5.83
N ASN A 249 4.03 -17.31 5.46
CA ASN A 249 5.16 -17.98 6.13
C ASN A 249 5.48 -17.27 7.47
N LEU A 250 4.73 -17.59 8.52
CA LEU A 250 4.76 -16.90 9.84
C LEU A 250 5.04 -17.85 11.01
N HIS A 251 5.84 -18.88 10.81
CA HIS A 251 6.01 -19.97 11.78
C HIS A 251 6.92 -19.68 12.99
N SER A 252 7.44 -18.45 13.18
CA SER A 252 8.42 -18.11 14.24
C SER A 252 8.15 -16.85 15.06
#